data_AF-A0A2S4PIG0-F1
#
_entry.id   AF-A0A2S4PIG0-F1
#
_cell.length_a   1.000
_cell.length_b   1.000
_cell.length_c   1.000
_cell.angle_alpha   90.00
_cell.angle_beta   90.00
_cell.angle_gamma   90.00
#
_symmetry.space_group_name_H-M   'P 1'
#
loop_
_entity.id
_entity.type
_entity.pdbx_description
1 polymer ?
#
loop_
_entity_poly.entity_id
_entity_poly.type
_entity_poly.pdbx_seq_one_letter_code
_entity_poly.pdbx_strand_id
1 'polypeptide(L)'
;MEIRDIPATDLFIHRARLKPGTKPYREKRIIQQTDRQKFWLQKTIEEGLESGMYERVPIKNGRFSDWSAGARVVEKPGKVSDMRVTFNYHNVLEEIPGTYMELMSEVHDYLSLPQHRCFLQMDIKHAYWSIPVHENDRHIYAFFIPGIGQLQPTRMPQGCGTSGFSMQELMQIVWGALPPVPEHLRGDQYHPLQHEFSSDGSEPSLLRAQTESDTA
;
A
#
# COMPACT_ATOMS: atom_id res chain seq x y z
N MET A 1 13.76 0.93 14.84
CA MET A 1 13.28 2.11 14.13
C MET A 1 11.83 2.26 14.50
N GLU A 2 11.51 3.32 15.25
CA GLU A 2 10.15 3.62 15.64
C GLU A 2 9.47 4.48 14.58
N ILE A 3 8.15 4.56 14.64
CA ILE A 3 7.34 5.30 13.65
C ILE A 3 7.74 6.78 13.58
N ARG A 4 8.13 7.37 14.73
CA ARG A 4 8.62 8.76 14.84
C ARG A 4 9.94 9.01 14.09
N ASP A 5 10.70 7.97 13.79
CA ASP A 5 12.00 8.09 13.13
C ASP A 5 11.90 8.08 11.59
N ILE A 6 10.67 8.01 11.04
CA ILE A 6 10.43 7.92 9.60
C ILE A 6 10.11 9.32 9.05
N PRO A 7 11.09 10.06 8.49
CA PRO A 7 10.79 11.35 7.86
C PRO A 7 9.89 11.16 6.63
N ALA A 8 9.10 12.18 6.31
CA ALA A 8 8.46 12.23 5.01
C ALA A 8 9.53 12.35 3.92
N THR A 9 9.32 11.65 2.80
CA THR A 9 10.07 11.90 1.58
C THR A 9 9.63 13.22 0.95
N ASP A 10 10.56 13.86 0.25
CA ASP A 10 10.38 15.02 -0.62
C ASP A 10 10.25 14.63 -2.10
N LEU A 11 10.42 13.34 -2.44
CA LEU A 11 10.44 12.84 -3.81
C LEU A 11 9.06 12.75 -4.46
N PHE A 12 8.01 12.53 -3.65
CA PHE A 12 6.66 12.32 -4.16
C PHE A 12 5.62 12.82 -3.16
N ILE A 13 4.58 13.47 -3.65
CA ILE A 13 3.45 13.95 -2.84
C ILE A 13 2.17 13.29 -3.33
N HIS A 14 1.47 12.62 -2.42
CA HIS A 14 0.19 11.98 -2.72
C HIS A 14 -0.94 13.02 -2.87
N ARG A 15 -1.76 12.86 -3.91
CA ARG A 15 -2.92 13.69 -4.22
C ARG A 15 -4.18 12.85 -4.27
N ALA A 16 -5.21 13.27 -3.52
CA ALA A 16 -6.52 12.63 -3.51
C ALA A 16 -7.37 13.20 -4.66
N ARG A 17 -7.19 12.69 -5.89
CA ARG A 17 -7.97 13.15 -7.04
C ARG A 17 -9.34 12.49 -7.00
N LEU A 18 -10.36 13.18 -6.48
CA LEU A 18 -11.71 12.65 -6.42
C LEU A 18 -12.36 12.60 -7.81
N LYS A 19 -13.15 11.55 -8.08
CA LYS A 19 -13.99 11.50 -9.28
C LYS A 19 -15.01 12.65 -9.27
N PRO A 20 -15.34 13.26 -10.42
CA PRO A 20 -16.37 14.28 -10.50
C PRO A 20 -17.69 13.83 -9.88
N GLY A 21 -18.28 14.68 -9.03
CA GLY A 21 -19.55 14.39 -8.35
C GLY A 21 -19.44 13.53 -7.09
N THR A 22 -18.25 13.12 -6.67
CA THR A 22 -18.05 12.39 -5.41
C THR A 22 -18.43 13.28 -4.23
N LYS A 23 -19.36 12.81 -3.40
CA LYS A 23 -19.83 13.55 -2.21
C LYS A 23 -19.07 13.09 -0.95
N PRO A 24 -18.84 13.99 0.02
CA PRO A 24 -18.27 13.61 1.31
C PRO A 24 -19.08 12.51 1.99
N TYR A 25 -18.37 11.49 2.48
CA TYR A 25 -18.96 10.41 3.26
C TYR A 25 -18.52 10.49 4.72
N ARG A 26 -19.50 10.35 5.61
CA ARG A 26 -19.30 10.26 7.06
C ARG A 26 -19.83 8.93 7.54
N GLU A 27 -18.93 8.08 8.05
CA GLU A 27 -19.31 6.83 8.71
C GLU A 27 -20.21 7.15 9.90
N LYS A 28 -21.42 6.61 9.87
CA LYS A 28 -22.43 6.81 10.92
C LYS A 28 -22.36 5.70 11.96
N ARG A 29 -21.84 4.54 11.57
CA ARG A 29 -21.80 3.37 12.44
C ARG A 29 -20.56 3.43 13.32
N ILE A 30 -20.78 3.58 14.62
CA ILE A 30 -19.76 3.26 15.62
C ILE A 30 -19.70 1.73 15.70
N ILE A 31 -18.63 1.15 15.17
CA ILE A 31 -18.39 -0.29 15.30
C ILE A 31 -18.05 -0.56 16.75
N GLN A 32 -18.81 -1.44 17.40
CA GLN A 32 -18.46 -1.91 18.74
C GLN A 32 -17.15 -2.69 18.66
N GLN A 33 -16.16 -2.21 19.39
CA GLN A 33 -14.84 -2.81 19.51
C GLN A 33 -14.68 -3.39 20.91
N THR A 34 -13.95 -4.50 21.02
CA THR A 34 -13.54 -5.05 22.32
C THR A 34 -12.60 -4.07 23.02
N ASP A 35 -12.45 -4.17 24.34
CA ASP A 35 -11.57 -3.25 25.09
C ASP A 35 -10.12 -3.35 24.64
N ARG A 36 -9.69 -4.55 24.25
CA ARG A 36 -8.40 -4.79 23.61
C ARG A 36 -8.24 -4.01 22.30
N GLN A 37 -9.25 -4.02 21.43
CA GLN A 37 -9.24 -3.27 20.17
C GLN A 37 -9.22 -1.76 20.42
N LYS A 38 -10.00 -1.28 21.40
CA LYS A 38 -10.00 0.15 21.79
C LYS A 38 -8.62 0.59 22.28
N PHE A 39 -7.97 -0.20 23.12
CA PHE A 39 -6.61 0.07 23.60
C PHE A 39 -5.63 0.20 22.44
N TRP A 40 -5.62 -0.76 21.52
CA TRP A 40 -4.72 -0.72 20.36
C TRP A 40 -5.03 0.43 19.40
N LEU A 41 -6.31 0.76 19.20
CA LEU A 41 -6.71 1.91 18.42
C LEU A 41 -6.20 3.20 19.04
N GLN A 42 -6.48 3.45 20.31
CA GLN A 42 -6.04 4.65 21.02
C GLN A 42 -4.52 4.78 20.99
N LYS A 43 -3.81 3.72 21.36
CA LYS A 43 -2.34 3.68 21.33
C LYS A 43 -1.77 4.03 19.96
N THR A 44 -2.26 3.40 18.89
CA THR A 44 -1.76 3.64 17.53
C THR A 44 -2.03 5.08 17.06
N ILE A 45 -3.17 5.64 17.46
CA ILE A 45 -3.56 7.00 17.09
C ILE A 45 -2.74 8.04 17.87
N GLU A 46 -2.50 7.81 19.16
CA GLU A 46 -1.65 8.65 20.00
C GLU A 46 -0.20 8.65 19.50
N GLU A 47 0.39 7.49 19.22
CA GLU A 47 1.70 7.37 18.59
C GLU A 47 1.75 8.07 17.23
N GLY A 48 0.68 7.97 16.44
CA GLY A 48 0.54 8.66 15.16
C GLY A 48 0.44 10.18 15.30
N LEU A 49 -0.18 10.69 16.36
CA LEU A 49 -0.23 12.12 16.67
C LEU A 49 1.14 12.64 17.12
N GLU A 50 1.82 11.90 18.01
CA GLU A 50 3.16 12.26 18.50
C GLU A 50 4.21 12.27 17.39
N SER A 51 4.12 11.33 16.45
CA SER A 51 4.99 11.26 15.27
C SER A 51 4.59 12.22 14.14
N GLY A 52 3.49 12.96 14.29
CA GLY A 52 2.98 13.89 13.28
C GLY A 52 2.38 13.22 12.04
N MET A 53 2.12 11.90 12.08
CA MET A 53 1.40 11.17 11.02
C MET A 53 -0.08 11.55 10.95
N TYR A 54 -0.65 11.96 12.08
CA TYR A 54 -2.00 12.50 12.17
C TYR A 54 -1.96 13.93 12.72
N GLU A 55 -2.95 14.72 12.32
CA GLU A 55 -3.20 16.04 12.88
C GLU A 55 -4.67 16.21 13.19
N ARG A 56 -4.97 17.04 14.21
CA ARG A 56 -6.34 17.33 14.63
C ARG A 56 -6.98 18.27 13.61
N VAL A 57 -8.02 17.81 12.94
CA VAL A 57 -8.73 18.55 11.88
C VAL A 57 -9.20 19.93 12.33
N PRO A 58 -9.95 20.10 13.45
CA PRO A 58 -10.44 21.42 13.83
C PRO A 58 -9.32 22.40 14.21
N ILE A 59 -8.16 21.89 14.67
CA ILE A 59 -7.01 22.73 15.01
C ILE A 59 -6.30 23.19 13.74
N LYS A 60 -6.05 22.26 12.80
CA LYS A 60 -5.31 22.55 11.57
C LYS A 60 -6.14 23.34 10.55
N ASN A 61 -7.40 22.96 10.38
CA ASN A 61 -8.27 23.49 9.33
C ASN A 61 -9.24 24.57 9.85
N GLY A 62 -9.29 24.82 11.16
CA GLY A 62 -10.22 25.75 11.81
C GLY A 62 -11.69 25.29 11.84
N ARG A 63 -12.01 24.15 11.21
CA ARG A 63 -13.34 23.53 11.15
C ARG A 63 -13.21 22.02 11.00
N PHE A 64 -14.28 21.29 11.31
CA PHE A 64 -14.35 19.85 11.03
C PHE A 64 -14.41 19.57 9.52
N SER A 65 -13.90 18.42 9.12
CA SER A 65 -14.07 17.89 7.77
C SER A 65 -15.47 17.28 7.61
N ASP A 66 -16.04 17.45 6.43
CA ASP A 66 -17.28 16.79 6.03
C ASP A 66 -17.07 15.28 5.83
N TRP A 67 -15.83 14.86 5.60
CA TRP A 67 -15.41 13.46 5.50
C TRP A 67 -15.15 12.85 6.87
N SER A 68 -15.49 11.57 7.01
CA SER A 68 -15.09 10.76 8.15
C SER A 68 -15.09 9.27 7.79
N ALA A 69 -13.92 8.69 7.60
CA ALA A 69 -13.74 7.26 7.45
C ALA A 69 -13.97 6.53 8.78
N GLY A 70 -14.44 5.28 8.69
CA GLY A 70 -14.57 4.40 9.86
C GLY A 70 -13.26 3.68 10.16
N ALA A 71 -12.77 3.81 11.40
CA ALA A 71 -11.62 3.05 11.88
C ALA A 71 -12.03 1.60 12.22
N ARG A 72 -11.21 0.64 11.81
CA ARG A 72 -11.37 -0.79 12.09
C ARG A 72 -10.07 -1.33 12.67
N VAL A 73 -10.20 -2.19 13.67
CA VAL A 73 -9.06 -2.89 14.26
C VAL A 73 -9.20 -4.37 13.93
N VAL A 74 -8.21 -4.91 13.25
CA VAL A 74 -8.20 -6.32 12.83
C VAL A 74 -7.01 -7.03 13.41
N GLU A 75 -7.21 -8.28 13.82
CA GLU A 75 -6.11 -9.14 14.25
C GLU A 75 -5.27 -9.54 13.04
N LYS A 76 -3.96 -9.54 13.20
CA LYS A 76 -3.06 -10.06 12.17
C LYS A 76 -3.15 -11.59 12.18
N PRO A 77 -3.45 -12.24 11.02
CA PRO A 77 -3.48 -13.69 10.93
C PRO A 77 -2.16 -14.32 11.44
N GLY A 78 -2.28 -15.34 12.28
CA GLY A 78 -1.12 -16.06 12.85
C GLY A 78 -0.32 -15.29 13.91
N LYS A 79 -0.69 -14.06 14.25
CA LYS A 79 -0.06 -13.26 15.32
C LYS A 79 -1.13 -12.65 16.20
N VAL A 80 -1.63 -13.46 17.13
CA VAL A 80 -2.71 -13.08 18.07
C VAL A 80 -2.37 -11.80 18.85
N SER A 81 -1.08 -11.46 19.03
CA SER A 81 -0.63 -10.25 19.73
C SER A 81 -0.71 -8.95 18.92
N ASP A 82 -0.68 -9.02 17.59
CA ASP A 82 -0.52 -7.85 16.71
C ASP A 82 -1.86 -7.42 16.12
N MET A 83 -2.31 -6.22 16.48
CA MET A 83 -3.49 -5.59 15.91
C MET A 83 -3.09 -4.61 14.79
N ARG A 84 -3.88 -4.55 13.71
CA ARG A 84 -3.75 -3.55 12.65
C ARG A 84 -4.92 -2.59 12.72
N VAL A 85 -4.62 -1.30 12.78
CA VAL A 85 -5.62 -0.24 12.57
C VAL A 85 -5.73 0.01 11.07
N THR A 86 -6.94 -0.11 10.53
CA THR A 86 -7.27 0.18 9.15
C THR A 86 -8.42 1.18 9.10
N PHE A 87 -8.52 1.93 8.01
CA PHE A 87 -9.60 2.88 7.81
C PHE A 87 -10.36 2.51 6.55
N ASN A 88 -11.68 2.60 6.62
CA ASN A 88 -12.54 2.28 5.50
C ASN A 88 -12.69 3.49 4.56
N TYR A 89 -11.86 3.54 3.51
CA TYR A 89 -11.93 4.56 2.46
C TYR A 89 -12.78 4.15 1.25
N HIS A 90 -13.62 3.13 1.36
CA HIS A 90 -14.43 2.64 0.24
C HIS A 90 -15.28 3.73 -0.45
N ASN A 91 -15.76 4.72 0.31
CA ASN A 91 -16.58 5.82 -0.22
C ASN A 91 -15.75 7.02 -0.70
N VAL A 92 -14.42 6.98 -0.59
CA VAL A 92 -13.52 7.97 -1.18
C VAL A 92 -13.25 7.51 -2.61
N LEU A 93 -14.10 7.94 -3.54
CA LEU A 93 -14.01 7.54 -4.94
C LEU A 93 -12.98 8.41 -5.65
N GLU A 94 -11.81 7.84 -5.87
CA GLU A 94 -10.68 8.51 -6.53
C GLU A 94 -10.59 8.15 -8.01
N GLU A 95 -10.15 9.11 -8.82
CA GLU A 95 -9.72 8.88 -10.19
C GLU A 95 -8.40 8.09 -10.17
N ILE A 96 -8.40 6.97 -10.88
CA ILE A 96 -7.22 6.09 -10.93
C ILE A 96 -6.19 6.75 -11.84
N PRO A 97 -4.99 7.10 -11.33
CA PRO A 97 -3.94 7.65 -12.16
C PRO A 97 -3.38 6.56 -13.08
N GLY A 98 -2.97 6.94 -14.29
CA GLY A 98 -2.09 6.09 -15.09
C GLY A 98 -0.70 6.08 -14.46
N THR A 99 -0.18 4.88 -14.19
CA THR A 99 1.19 4.69 -13.71
C THR A 99 1.91 3.67 -14.57
N TYR A 100 3.23 3.80 -14.67
CA TYR A 100 4.04 2.80 -15.34
C TYR A 100 4.20 1.56 -14.45
N MET A 101 3.90 0.39 -15.01
CA MET A 101 4.15 -0.90 -14.39
C MET A 101 4.86 -1.78 -15.41
N GLU A 102 6.02 -2.31 -15.01
CA GLU A 102 6.75 -3.30 -15.79
C GLU A 102 5.90 -4.56 -15.98
N LEU A 103 6.02 -5.15 -17.17
CA LEU A 103 5.33 -6.40 -17.44
C LEU A 103 5.99 -7.50 -16.62
N MET A 104 5.19 -8.36 -15.99
CA MET A 104 5.74 -9.44 -15.16
C MET A 104 6.71 -10.34 -15.93
N SER A 105 6.45 -10.58 -17.22
CA SER A 105 7.38 -11.35 -18.08
C SER A 105 8.75 -10.69 -18.19
N GLU A 106 8.82 -9.36 -18.33
CA GLU A 106 10.09 -8.63 -18.41
C GLU A 106 10.87 -8.72 -17.10
N VAL A 107 10.16 -8.67 -15.97
CA VAL A 107 10.75 -8.86 -14.64
C VAL A 107 11.29 -10.28 -14.49
N HIS A 108 10.54 -11.29 -14.92
CA HIS A 108 10.98 -12.69 -14.89
C HIS A 108 12.19 -12.92 -15.80
N ASP A 109 12.16 -12.43 -17.03
CA ASP A 109 13.27 -12.54 -17.98
C ASP A 109 14.56 -11.94 -17.42
N TYR A 110 14.46 -10.75 -16.80
CA TYR A 110 15.60 -10.11 -16.15
C TYR A 110 16.11 -10.91 -14.95
N LEU A 111 15.23 -11.35 -14.05
CA LEU A 111 15.62 -12.12 -12.86
C LEU A 111 16.24 -13.49 -13.20
N SER A 112 15.87 -14.06 -14.36
CA SER A 112 16.41 -15.33 -14.88
C SER A 112 17.81 -15.22 -15.48
N LEU A 113 18.37 -14.01 -15.61
CA LEU A 113 19.70 -13.85 -16.19
C LEU A 113 20.78 -14.55 -15.35
N PRO A 114 21.67 -15.37 -15.96
CA PRO A 114 22.64 -16.19 -15.24
C PRO A 114 23.71 -15.39 -14.50
N GLN A 115 23.80 -14.09 -14.80
CA GLN A 115 24.68 -13.15 -14.10
C GLN A 115 24.20 -12.82 -12.67
N HIS A 116 22.90 -12.98 -12.37
CA HIS A 116 22.37 -12.78 -11.04
C HIS A 116 22.73 -13.99 -10.16
N ARG A 117 23.55 -13.74 -9.12
CA ARG A 117 24.02 -14.79 -8.19
C ARG A 117 23.39 -14.69 -6.80
N CYS A 118 22.76 -13.57 -6.50
CA CYS A 118 22.20 -13.26 -5.20
C CYS A 118 20.88 -12.52 -5.39
N PHE A 119 19.87 -12.92 -4.62
CA PHE A 119 18.57 -12.29 -4.59
C PHE A 119 18.33 -11.74 -3.18
N LEU A 120 17.82 -10.51 -3.12
CA LEU A 120 17.47 -9.85 -1.87
C LEU A 120 15.98 -9.52 -1.89
N GLN A 121 15.28 -9.93 -0.84
CA GLN A 121 13.90 -9.55 -0.60
C GLN A 121 13.82 -8.69 0.66
N MET A 122 13.22 -7.50 0.53
CA MET A 122 13.01 -6.57 1.64
C MET A 122 11.52 -6.27 1.81
N ASP A 123 11.00 -6.40 3.02
CA ASP A 123 9.63 -6.04 3.36
C ASP A 123 9.56 -4.57 3.83
N ILE A 124 9.03 -3.68 2.99
CA ILE A 124 8.95 -2.24 3.25
C ILE A 124 7.62 -1.86 3.93
N LYS A 125 7.38 -2.43 5.11
CA LYS A 125 6.08 -2.35 5.84
C LYS A 125 5.50 -0.96 6.03
N HIS A 126 6.36 0.05 6.21
CA HIS A 126 5.98 1.42 6.55
C HIS A 126 6.15 2.39 5.38
N ALA A 127 6.39 1.90 4.15
CA ALA A 127 6.66 2.76 2.99
C ALA A 127 5.53 3.74 2.70
N TYR A 128 4.27 3.31 2.85
CA TYR A 128 3.12 4.21 2.69
C TYR A 128 3.24 5.45 3.58
N TRP A 129 3.81 5.30 4.79
CA TRP A 129 3.91 6.39 5.75
C TRP A 129 5.09 7.33 5.47
N SER A 130 6.01 7.01 4.57
CA SER A 130 7.02 7.97 4.13
C SER A 130 6.46 8.97 3.12
N ILE A 131 5.37 8.66 2.41
CA ILE A 131 4.80 9.55 1.39
C ILE A 131 3.89 10.60 2.06
N PRO A 132 4.18 11.91 1.94
CA PRO A 132 3.29 12.96 2.43
C PRO A 132 2.01 13.07 1.59
N VAL A 133 0.89 13.41 2.24
CA VAL A 133 -0.34 13.83 1.56
C VAL A 133 -0.33 15.34 1.41
N HIS A 134 -0.67 15.80 0.21
CA HIS A 134 -0.82 17.21 -0.07
C HIS A 134 -1.80 17.88 0.89
N GLU A 135 -1.43 19.04 1.43
CA GLU A 135 -2.14 19.69 2.54
C GLU A 135 -3.63 19.92 2.25
N ASN A 136 -3.96 20.36 1.03
CA ASN A 136 -5.36 20.59 0.63
C ASN A 136 -6.20 19.31 0.53
N ASP A 137 -5.56 18.14 0.46
CA ASP A 137 -6.25 16.86 0.19
C ASP A 137 -6.44 16.03 1.46
N ARG A 138 -5.69 16.33 2.55
CA ARG A 138 -5.70 15.56 3.82
C ARG A 138 -7.09 15.39 4.41
N HIS A 139 -7.90 16.45 4.34
CA HIS A 139 -9.25 16.47 4.90
C HIS A 139 -10.19 15.39 4.31
N ILE A 140 -9.92 14.91 3.10
CA ILE A 140 -10.68 13.86 2.42
C ILE A 140 -10.56 12.52 3.17
N TYR A 141 -9.39 12.26 3.74
CA TYR A 141 -9.09 11.06 4.51
C TYR A 141 -9.33 11.23 6.01
N ALA A 142 -10.08 12.26 6.41
CA ALA A 142 -10.37 12.47 7.82
C ALA A 142 -11.13 11.28 8.43
N PHE A 143 -10.94 11.04 9.71
CA PHE A 143 -11.61 9.99 10.48
C PHE A 143 -11.87 10.45 11.92
N PHE A 144 -12.79 9.79 12.61
CA PHE A 144 -13.18 10.15 13.98
C PHE A 144 -12.88 9.02 14.96
N ILE A 145 -12.25 9.37 16.08
CA ILE A 145 -11.96 8.44 17.18
C ILE A 145 -12.64 8.94 18.47
N PRO A 146 -13.50 8.13 19.10
CA PRO A 146 -14.11 8.48 20.38
C PRO A 146 -13.07 8.83 21.45
N GLY A 147 -13.28 9.92 22.18
CA GLY A 147 -12.36 10.43 23.22
C GLY A 147 -11.21 11.29 22.68
N ILE A 148 -10.84 11.16 21.40
CA ILE A 148 -9.77 11.95 20.79
C ILE A 148 -10.35 13.06 19.90
N GLY A 149 -11.33 12.75 19.06
CA GLY A 149 -11.95 13.69 18.11
C GLY A 149 -11.65 13.35 16.65
N GLN A 150 -11.85 14.33 15.75
CA GLN A 150 -11.61 14.16 14.31
C GLN A 150 -10.15 14.46 13.95
N LEU A 151 -9.52 13.51 13.26
CA LEU A 151 -8.14 13.55 12.81
C LEU A 151 -8.07 13.42 11.29
N GLN A 152 -6.97 13.87 10.69
CA GLN A 152 -6.63 13.63 9.29
C GLN A 152 -5.18 13.19 9.18
N PRO A 153 -4.85 12.32 8.21
CA PRO A 153 -3.48 11.89 8.00
C PRO A 153 -2.65 12.94 7.26
N THR A 154 -1.39 13.09 7.66
CA THR A 154 -0.38 13.90 6.95
C THR A 154 0.48 13.04 6.02
N ARG A 155 0.41 11.72 6.19
CA ARG A 155 1.10 10.68 5.40
C ARG A 155 0.08 9.81 4.67
N MET A 156 0.51 9.17 3.59
CA MET A 156 -0.40 8.44 2.71
C MET A 156 -1.10 7.32 3.49
N PRO A 157 -2.44 7.36 3.59
CA PRO A 157 -3.16 6.36 4.34
C PRO A 157 -3.20 5.03 3.59
N GLN A 158 -3.00 3.94 4.31
CA GLN A 158 -3.15 2.60 3.73
C GLN A 158 -4.62 2.32 3.41
N GLY A 159 -4.88 1.75 2.23
CA GLY A 159 -6.22 1.35 1.80
C GLY A 159 -7.04 2.43 1.08
N CYS A 160 -6.46 3.60 0.76
CA CYS A 160 -7.06 4.48 -0.24
C CYS A 160 -6.85 3.92 -1.65
N GLY A 161 -7.74 4.26 -2.59
CA GLY A 161 -7.80 3.62 -3.91
C GLY A 161 -6.58 3.86 -4.77
N THR A 162 -5.87 4.98 -4.54
CA THR A 162 -4.70 5.41 -5.33
C THR A 162 -3.36 5.19 -4.61
N SER A 163 -3.37 4.65 -3.39
CA SER A 163 -2.15 4.42 -2.60
C SER A 163 -1.13 3.52 -3.31
N GLY A 164 -1.59 2.41 -3.91
CA GLY A 164 -0.72 1.48 -4.64
C GLY A 164 -0.02 2.14 -5.83
N PHE A 165 -0.75 2.95 -6.59
CA PHE A 165 -0.22 3.71 -7.72
C PHE A 165 0.83 4.74 -7.29
N SER A 166 0.55 5.49 -6.23
CA SER A 166 1.52 6.46 -5.68
C SER A 166 2.79 5.78 -5.16
N MET A 167 2.64 4.60 -4.56
CA MET A 167 3.77 3.79 -4.10
C MET A 167 4.59 3.27 -5.29
N GLN A 168 3.96 2.82 -6.38
CA GLN A 168 4.64 2.41 -7.60
C GLN A 168 5.47 3.55 -8.21
N GLU A 169 4.89 4.75 -8.33
CA GLU A 169 5.59 5.93 -8.84
C GLU A 169 6.80 6.29 -7.95
N LEU A 170 6.64 6.26 -6.62
CA LEU A 170 7.78 6.49 -5.72
C LEU A 170 8.88 5.42 -5.92
N MET A 171 8.50 4.15 -6.04
CA MET A 171 9.48 3.07 -6.24
C MET A 171 10.23 3.23 -7.56
N GLN A 172 9.57 3.67 -8.62
CA GLN A 172 10.21 4.01 -9.89
C GLN A 172 11.20 5.17 -9.77
N ILE A 173 10.86 6.22 -9.00
CA ILE A 173 11.78 7.33 -8.74
C ILE A 173 13.00 6.88 -7.95
N VAL A 174 12.81 6.01 -6.94
CA VAL A 174 13.88 5.59 -6.02
C VAL A 174 14.80 4.54 -6.65
N TRP A 175 14.24 3.54 -7.33
CA TRP A 175 14.99 2.39 -7.86
C TRP A 175 15.33 2.51 -9.34
N GLY A 176 14.61 3.36 -10.07
CA GLY A 176 14.71 3.48 -11.52
C GLY A 176 14.04 2.34 -12.26
N ALA A 177 14.02 2.47 -13.59
CA ALA A 177 13.49 1.44 -14.48
C ALA A 177 14.38 0.18 -14.48
N LEU A 178 13.74 -0.96 -14.74
CA LEU A 178 14.47 -2.22 -14.95
C LEU A 178 15.43 -2.09 -16.15
N PRO A 179 16.72 -2.47 -16.00
CA PRO A 179 17.64 -2.46 -17.12
C PRO A 179 17.17 -3.41 -18.24
N PRO A 180 17.36 -3.05 -19.52
CA PRO A 180 16.94 -3.91 -20.61
C PRO A 180 17.75 -5.21 -20.61
N VAL A 181 17.06 -6.33 -20.80
CA VAL A 181 17.70 -7.63 -21.05
C VAL A 181 18.51 -7.54 -22.35
N PRO A 182 19.81 -7.88 -22.35
CA PRO A 182 20.65 -7.85 -23.55
C PRO A 182 20.05 -8.67 -24.68
N GLU A 183 20.08 -8.16 -25.91
CA GLU A 183 19.44 -8.82 -27.08
C GLU A 183 19.89 -10.27 -27.28
N HIS A 184 21.17 -10.58 -26.99
CA HIS A 184 21.71 -11.93 -27.10
C HIS A 184 21.25 -12.91 -26.00
N LEU A 185 20.56 -12.42 -24.97
CA LEU A 185 19.98 -13.20 -23.86
C LEU A 185 18.45 -13.15 -23.85
N ARG A 186 17.84 -12.25 -24.64
CA ARG A 186 16.41 -12.34 -24.94
C ARG A 186 16.25 -13.64 -25.71
N GLY A 187 15.55 -14.61 -25.12
CA GLY A 187 15.25 -15.86 -25.81
C GLY A 187 14.75 -15.54 -27.22
N ASP A 188 15.33 -16.20 -28.22
CA ASP A 188 14.94 -16.00 -29.62
C ASP A 188 13.41 -15.91 -29.71
N GLN A 189 12.89 -15.01 -30.53
CA GLN A 189 11.44 -14.94 -30.85
C GLN A 189 10.87 -16.26 -31.41
N TYR A 190 11.72 -17.29 -31.53
CA TYR A 190 11.47 -18.66 -31.95
C TYR A 190 11.98 -19.69 -30.93
N HIS A 191 11.92 -19.42 -29.62
CA HIS A 191 12.22 -20.46 -28.64
C HIS A 191 11.11 -21.55 -28.69
N PRO A 192 11.41 -22.81 -29.06
CA PRO A 192 10.39 -23.82 -29.37
C PRO A 192 9.52 -24.23 -28.17
N LEU A 193 9.85 -23.78 -26.95
CA LEU A 193 9.04 -23.97 -25.74
C LEU A 193 8.01 -22.85 -25.48
N GLN A 194 7.99 -21.77 -26.28
CA GLN A 194 6.99 -20.71 -26.10
C GLN A 194 5.55 -21.16 -26.33
N HIS A 195 5.35 -22.26 -27.05
CA HIS A 195 4.02 -22.84 -27.27
C HIS A 195 3.49 -23.69 -26.11
N GLU A 196 4.29 -23.93 -25.05
CA GLU A 196 3.86 -24.69 -23.86
C GLU A 196 3.51 -23.81 -22.65
N PHE A 197 3.62 -22.48 -22.78
CA PHE A 197 3.18 -21.57 -21.72
C PHE A 197 1.65 -21.53 -21.63
N SER A 198 1.13 -21.52 -20.41
CA SER A 198 -0.31 -21.33 -20.16
C SER A 198 -0.76 -20.00 -20.74
N SER A 199 -2.06 -19.86 -21.04
CA SER A 199 -2.63 -18.67 -21.69
C SER A 199 -2.44 -17.35 -20.91
N ASP A 200 -1.86 -17.40 -19.71
CA ASP A 200 -1.49 -16.26 -18.88
C ASP A 200 0.00 -15.90 -18.90
N GLY A 201 0.83 -16.63 -19.67
CA GLY A 201 2.26 -16.37 -19.83
C GLY A 201 3.12 -16.71 -18.61
N SER A 202 2.61 -17.53 -17.68
CA SER A 202 3.42 -18.05 -16.59
C SER A 202 4.22 -19.28 -17.01
N GLU A 203 5.49 -19.37 -16.57
CA GLU A 203 6.26 -20.60 -16.73
C GLU A 203 5.64 -21.71 -15.87
N PRO A 204 5.53 -22.97 -16.36
CA PRO A 204 5.17 -24.07 -15.49
C PRO A 204 6.24 -24.20 -14.39
N SER A 205 5.80 -24.13 -13.12
CA SER A 205 6.67 -24.32 -11.96
C SER A 205 7.55 -25.56 -12.12
N LEU A 206 8.88 -25.39 -12.09
CA LEU A 206 9.85 -26.50 -12.06
C LEU A 206 9.74 -27.33 -10.76
N LEU A 207 9.06 -26.79 -9.75
CA LEU A 207 8.66 -27.53 -8.56
C LEU A 207 7.29 -28.16 -8.83
N ARG A 208 7.27 -29.38 -9.35
CA ARG A 208 6.09 -30.24 -9.21
C ARG A 208 6.07 -30.78 -7.78
N ALA A 209 4.92 -30.72 -7.12
CA ALA A 209 4.72 -31.49 -5.89
C ALA A 209 4.97 -32.97 -6.23
N GLN A 210 5.91 -33.63 -5.54
CA GLN A 210 6.06 -35.08 -5.62
C GLN A 210 4.73 -35.69 -5.16
N THR A 211 3.95 -36.22 -6.08
CA THR A 211 2.82 -37.08 -5.76
C THR A 211 3.36 -38.44 -5.33
N GLU A 212 2.80 -39.00 -4.26
CA GLU A 212 3.21 -40.24 -3.57
C GLU A 212 3.14 -41.53 -4.42
N SER A 213 3.16 -41.45 -5.76
CA SER A 213 3.13 -42.59 -6.68
C SER A 213 4.50 -43.02 -7.21
N ASP A 214 5.59 -42.36 -6.80
CA ASP A 214 6.96 -42.66 -7.27
C ASP A 214 7.77 -43.49 -6.25
N THR A 215 7.10 -44.34 -5.48
CA THR A 215 7.75 -45.44 -4.75
C THR A 215 7.11 -46.76 -5.16
N ALA A 216 7.72 -47.41 -6.15
CA ALA A 216 7.67 -48.86 -6.33
C ALA A 216 8.78 -49.51 -5.48
#